data_AF-K9WQ99-F1
#
_entry.id   AF-K9WQ99-F1
#
_cell.length_a   1.000
_cell.length_b   1.000
_cell.length_c   1.000
_cell.angle_alpha   90.00
_cell.angle_beta   90.00
_cell.angle_gamma   90.00
#
_symmetry.space_group_name_H-M   'P 1'
#
loop_
_entity.id
_entity.type
_entity.pdbx_description
1 polymer ?
#
loop_
_entity_poly.entity_id
_entity_poly.type
_entity_poly.pdbx_seq_one_letter_code
_entity_poly.pdbx_strand_id
1 'polypeptide(L)'
;MSKIFKQLRSRHPFSLVVVGVLLSIVVVLGLRGFWISSASAAQWQSATRVVPEALVARAIASNSSLTSKDPPLDISNVKVMVLGQQAPLYVFDFNTPKLCGAAGCLYVVYAQQGESYQLVLSLYLNRNLPKGIPLIALKDVEQGSKPCLAISQRVSNSNQLSSLLYCEQGNRYQRVNESFSSL
;
A
#
# COMPACT_ATOMS: atom_id res chain seq x y z
N MET A 1 69.85 -37.86 26.63
CA MET A 1 68.79 -36.90 26.24
C MET A 1 68.52 -37.10 24.76
N SER A 2 67.33 -37.15 24.19
CA SER A 2 65.96 -37.19 24.66
C SER A 2 65.18 -37.86 23.53
N LYS A 3 64.39 -38.87 23.89
CA LYS A 3 63.40 -39.49 22.99
C LYS A 3 62.27 -38.47 22.77
N ILE A 4 62.32 -37.70 21.69
CA ILE A 4 61.12 -37.03 21.13
C ILE A 4 61.12 -37.31 19.63
N PHE A 5 61.19 -38.61 19.34
CA PHE A 5 60.88 -39.18 18.05
C PHE A 5 59.35 -39.24 17.93
N LYS A 6 58.83 -38.94 16.74
CA LYS A 6 57.51 -39.39 16.26
C LYS A 6 56.30 -39.04 17.14
N GLN A 7 55.69 -37.89 16.91
CA GLN A 7 54.23 -37.73 17.02
C GLN A 7 53.86 -36.52 16.15
N LEU A 8 52.71 -36.56 15.47
CA LEU A 8 52.18 -35.54 14.53
C LEU A 8 52.53 -35.72 13.04
N ARG A 9 52.92 -36.94 12.62
CA ARG A 9 52.65 -37.41 11.26
C ARG A 9 51.35 -38.21 11.28
N SER A 10 50.39 -37.80 10.46
CA SER A 10 49.10 -38.44 10.16
C SER A 10 47.93 -38.12 11.10
N ARG A 11 46.74 -38.07 10.48
CA ARG A 11 45.39 -37.74 11.00
C ARG A 11 45.09 -36.25 10.85
N HIS A 12 44.37 -35.73 9.85
CA HIS A 12 43.14 -36.25 9.24
C HIS A 12 42.88 -35.53 7.88
N PRO A 13 43.08 -36.15 6.70
CA PRO A 13 42.63 -35.55 5.44
C PRO A 13 41.09 -35.47 5.38
N PHE A 14 40.39 -36.36 6.10
CA PHE A 14 38.93 -36.36 6.23
C PHE A 14 38.37 -35.15 6.99
N SER A 15 39.14 -34.54 7.89
CA SER A 15 38.65 -33.41 8.70
C SER A 15 38.54 -32.12 7.87
N LEU A 16 39.50 -31.89 6.96
CA LEU A 16 39.48 -30.72 6.06
C LEU A 16 38.37 -30.81 5.02
N VAL A 17 38.07 -32.02 4.50
CA VAL A 17 37.00 -32.24 3.53
C VAL A 17 35.62 -32.00 4.16
N VAL A 18 35.39 -32.47 5.39
CA VAL A 18 34.11 -32.29 6.10
C VAL A 18 33.88 -30.80 6.44
N VAL A 19 34.92 -30.07 6.85
CA VAL A 19 34.82 -28.62 7.09
C VAL A 19 34.52 -27.86 5.79
N GLY A 20 35.13 -28.25 4.67
CA GLY A 20 34.86 -27.65 3.36
C GLY A 20 33.43 -27.86 2.86
N VAL A 21 32.87 -29.06 3.09
CA VAL A 21 31.47 -29.38 2.71
C VAL A 21 30.47 -28.63 3.60
N LEU A 22 30.73 -28.52 4.91
CA LEU A 22 29.87 -27.75 5.82
C LEU A 22 29.86 -26.25 5.49
N LEU A 23 31.02 -25.67 5.14
CA LEU A 23 31.11 -24.28 4.70
C LEU A 23 30.34 -24.01 3.41
N SER A 24 30.37 -24.94 2.46
CA SER A 24 29.63 -24.80 1.19
C SER A 24 28.12 -24.93 1.37
N ILE A 25 27.63 -25.75 2.30
CA ILE A 25 26.20 -25.83 2.65
C ILE A 25 25.70 -24.51 3.28
N VAL A 26 26.50 -23.87 4.15
CA VAL A 26 26.15 -22.56 4.74
C VAL A 26 26.08 -21.46 3.68
N VAL A 27 26.96 -21.49 2.67
CA VAL A 27 26.91 -20.53 1.55
C VAL A 27 25.68 -20.75 0.66
N VAL A 28 25.34 -22.01 0.34
CA VAL A 28 24.16 -22.31 -0.50
C VAL A 28 22.85 -22.04 0.23
N LEU A 29 22.78 -22.23 1.56
CA LEU A 29 21.63 -21.87 2.38
C LEU A 29 21.55 -20.36 2.65
N GLY A 30 22.68 -19.66 2.77
CA GLY A 30 22.73 -18.21 2.93
C GLY A 30 22.28 -17.44 1.68
N LEU A 31 22.47 -17.99 0.48
CA LEU A 31 22.05 -17.37 -0.78
C LEU A 31 20.55 -17.59 -1.11
N ARG A 32 19.84 -18.43 -0.36
CA ARG A 32 18.39 -18.66 -0.55
C ARG A 32 17.52 -17.67 0.22
N GLY A 33 18.10 -16.91 1.15
CA GLY A 33 17.37 -16.11 2.12
C GLY A 33 17.49 -14.60 1.93
N PHE A 34 17.13 -14.04 0.77
CA PHE A 34 16.76 -12.61 0.71
C PHE A 34 16.01 -12.23 -0.58
N TRP A 35 15.02 -13.03 -1.00
CA TRP A 35 13.95 -12.45 -1.81
C TRP A 35 13.00 -11.73 -0.84
N ILE A 36 13.44 -10.59 -0.30
CA ILE A 36 12.50 -9.65 0.29
C ILE A 36 11.66 -9.13 -0.87
N SER A 37 10.46 -9.72 -1.00
CA SER A 37 9.37 -9.09 -1.72
C SER A 37 9.11 -7.78 -1.01
N SER A 38 9.76 -6.72 -1.50
CA SER A 38 9.46 -5.37 -1.08
C SER A 38 8.04 -5.12 -1.54
N ALA A 39 7.07 -5.24 -0.64
CA ALA A 39 5.73 -4.71 -0.86
C ALA A 39 5.94 -3.23 -1.17
N SER A 40 5.91 -2.87 -2.45
CA SER A 40 6.10 -1.49 -2.90
C SER A 40 5.11 -0.64 -2.13
N ALA A 41 5.59 0.31 -1.34
CA ALA A 41 4.73 1.28 -0.70
C ALA A 41 3.80 1.86 -1.76
N ALA A 42 2.49 1.73 -1.55
CA ALA A 42 1.50 2.11 -2.54
C ALA A 42 1.74 3.56 -2.97
N GLN A 43 2.03 3.74 -4.26
CA GLN A 43 2.48 5.01 -4.81
C GLN A 43 1.40 5.62 -5.69
N TRP A 44 1.21 6.94 -5.57
CA TRP A 44 0.36 7.70 -6.48
C TRP A 44 0.97 7.75 -7.87
N GLN A 45 0.20 7.31 -8.86
CA GLN A 45 0.60 7.27 -10.27
C GLN A 45 -0.48 7.94 -11.14
N SER A 46 -0.14 8.29 -12.38
CA SER A 46 -1.13 8.82 -13.33
C SER A 46 -2.20 7.76 -13.61
N ALA A 47 -3.48 8.11 -13.48
CA ALA A 47 -4.59 7.17 -13.59
C ALA A 47 -4.65 6.51 -14.97
N THR A 48 -4.36 7.25 -16.04
CA THR A 48 -4.36 6.75 -17.43
C THR A 48 -3.31 5.68 -17.70
N ARG A 49 -2.32 5.50 -16.82
CA ARG A 49 -1.30 4.44 -16.94
C ARG A 49 -1.65 3.15 -16.21
N VAL A 50 -2.60 3.20 -15.28
CA VAL A 50 -2.85 2.11 -14.31
C VAL A 50 -4.23 1.49 -14.51
N VAL A 51 -5.22 2.30 -14.90
CA VAL A 51 -6.60 1.86 -15.09
C VAL A 51 -7.09 2.19 -16.50
N PRO A 52 -8.11 1.47 -17.01
CA PRO A 52 -8.73 1.81 -18.28
C PRO A 52 -9.27 3.24 -18.29
N GLU A 53 -9.09 3.96 -19.40
CA GLU A 53 -9.55 5.35 -19.57
C GLU A 53 -11.05 5.50 -19.29
N ALA A 54 -11.85 4.49 -19.69
CA ALA A 54 -13.28 4.43 -19.42
C ALA A 54 -13.62 4.47 -17.92
N LEU A 55 -12.77 3.89 -17.06
CA LEU A 55 -12.96 3.97 -15.61
C LEU A 55 -12.68 5.38 -15.09
N VAL A 56 -11.64 6.05 -15.60
CA VAL A 56 -11.31 7.42 -15.19
C VAL A 56 -12.43 8.38 -15.60
N ALA A 57 -12.92 8.27 -16.84
CA ALA A 57 -14.06 9.04 -17.33
C ALA A 57 -15.32 8.80 -16.50
N ARG A 58 -15.63 7.54 -16.15
CA ARG A 58 -16.74 7.21 -15.25
C ARG A 58 -16.55 7.80 -13.86
N ALA A 59 -15.35 7.69 -13.28
CA ALA A 59 -15.05 8.22 -11.96
C ALA A 59 -15.30 9.73 -11.91
N ILE A 60 -14.90 10.45 -12.94
CA ILE A 60 -15.18 11.89 -13.10
C ILE A 60 -16.69 12.14 -13.25
N ALA A 61 -17.35 11.47 -14.19
CA ALA A 61 -18.77 11.72 -14.50
C ALA A 61 -19.70 11.40 -13.32
N SER A 62 -19.44 10.32 -12.57
CA SER A 62 -20.26 9.91 -11.43
C SER A 62 -20.08 10.78 -10.18
N ASN A 63 -19.01 11.57 -10.11
CA ASN A 63 -18.62 12.28 -8.88
C ASN A 63 -18.42 13.79 -9.08
N SER A 64 -18.68 14.29 -10.29
CA SER A 64 -18.59 15.71 -10.59
C SER A 64 -19.84 16.18 -11.33
N SER A 65 -20.46 17.24 -10.83
CA SER A 65 -21.59 17.91 -11.49
C SER A 65 -21.11 18.92 -12.53
N LEU A 66 -20.02 18.60 -13.24
CA LEU A 66 -19.46 19.54 -14.20
C LEU A 66 -20.47 19.70 -15.32
N THR A 67 -21.00 20.91 -15.41
CA THR A 67 -22.01 21.25 -16.39
C THR A 67 -21.36 21.27 -17.78
N SER A 68 -22.14 21.20 -18.84
CA SER A 68 -21.65 21.35 -20.22
C SER A 68 -20.96 22.69 -20.51
N LYS A 69 -20.99 23.64 -19.56
CA LYS A 69 -20.27 24.92 -19.61
C LYS A 69 -18.91 24.88 -18.90
N ASP A 70 -18.66 23.87 -18.06
CA ASP A 70 -17.38 23.70 -17.41
C ASP A 70 -16.38 23.08 -18.37
N PRO A 71 -15.12 23.58 -18.45
CA PRO A 71 -14.09 22.85 -19.15
C PRO A 71 -13.95 21.46 -18.51
N PRO A 72 -13.89 20.40 -19.35
CA PRO A 72 -13.80 19.02 -18.87
C PRO A 72 -12.60 18.89 -17.93
N LEU A 73 -12.73 18.03 -16.92
CA LEU A 73 -11.60 17.72 -16.06
C LEU A 73 -10.48 17.15 -16.91
N ASP A 74 -9.30 17.73 -16.76
CA ASP A 74 -8.10 17.22 -17.38
C ASP A 74 -7.74 15.87 -16.75
N ILE A 75 -8.10 14.81 -17.46
CA ILE A 75 -7.88 13.41 -17.08
C ILE A 75 -6.40 13.16 -16.77
N SER A 76 -5.47 13.90 -17.39
CA SER A 76 -4.03 13.72 -17.18
C SER A 76 -3.56 14.08 -15.76
N ASN A 77 -4.33 14.90 -15.04
CA ASN A 77 -4.03 15.29 -13.66
C ASN A 77 -4.58 14.30 -12.62
N VAL A 78 -5.47 13.38 -13.03
CA VAL A 78 -6.04 12.38 -12.14
C VAL A 78 -4.96 11.36 -11.76
N LYS A 79 -4.81 11.14 -10.47
CA LYS A 79 -3.91 10.13 -9.92
C LYS A 79 -4.70 8.96 -9.35
N VAL A 80 -4.07 7.80 -9.36
CA VAL A 80 -4.58 6.60 -8.72
C VAL A 80 -3.49 5.96 -7.87
N MET A 81 -3.90 5.41 -6.74
CA MET A 81 -3.09 4.54 -5.90
C MET A 81 -3.79 3.19 -5.80
N VAL A 82 -3.04 2.12 -6.02
CA VAL A 82 -3.56 0.74 -5.92
C VAL A 82 -3.15 0.18 -4.57
N LEU A 83 -4.14 -0.24 -3.78
CA LEU A 83 -3.95 -0.84 -2.46
C LEU A 83 -4.38 -2.31 -2.50
N GLY A 84 -3.54 -3.20 -1.95
CA GLY A 84 -3.86 -4.63 -1.84
C GLY A 84 -3.46 -5.41 -3.09
N GLN A 85 -2.94 -6.62 -2.88
CA GLN A 85 -2.43 -7.47 -3.97
C GLN A 85 -3.51 -8.41 -4.54
N GLN A 86 -4.28 -9.06 -3.67
CA GLN A 86 -5.26 -10.08 -4.06
C GLN A 86 -6.64 -9.47 -4.37
N ALA A 87 -7.00 -8.40 -3.66
CA ALA A 87 -8.25 -7.67 -3.84
C ALA A 87 -7.94 -6.18 -4.00
N PRO A 88 -7.45 -5.75 -5.17
CA PRO A 88 -6.97 -4.40 -5.37
C PRO A 88 -8.09 -3.36 -5.24
N LEU A 89 -7.79 -2.31 -4.48
CA LEU A 89 -8.59 -1.11 -4.34
C LEU A 89 -7.90 0.03 -5.07
N TYR A 90 -8.63 0.68 -5.97
CA TYR A 90 -8.15 1.78 -6.80
C TYR A 90 -8.65 3.09 -6.19
N VAL A 91 -7.77 3.78 -5.50
CA VAL A 91 -8.04 5.06 -4.85
C VAL A 91 -7.72 6.18 -5.82
N PHE A 92 -8.72 6.94 -6.24
CA PHE A 92 -8.55 8.07 -7.13
C PHE A 92 -8.41 9.38 -6.35
N ASP A 93 -7.42 10.17 -6.77
CA ASP A 93 -7.27 11.57 -6.43
C ASP A 93 -7.46 12.38 -7.71
N PHE A 94 -8.56 13.12 -7.81
CA PHE A 94 -8.83 13.94 -8.99
C PHE A 94 -7.88 15.15 -9.10
N ASN A 95 -7.18 15.49 -8.02
CA ASN A 95 -6.16 16.54 -7.93
C ASN A 95 -6.58 17.85 -8.63
N THR A 96 -7.85 18.24 -8.43
CA THR A 96 -8.46 19.39 -9.08
C THR A 96 -9.17 20.27 -8.06
N PRO A 97 -8.94 21.60 -8.08
CA PRO A 97 -9.64 22.52 -7.18
C PRO A 97 -11.17 22.45 -7.32
N LYS A 98 -11.70 22.06 -8.48
CA LYS A 98 -13.15 21.94 -8.72
C LYS A 98 -13.81 20.87 -7.86
N LEU A 99 -13.06 19.87 -7.40
CA LEU A 99 -13.53 18.80 -6.53
C LEU A 99 -12.96 18.91 -5.12
N CYS A 100 -12.45 20.10 -4.77
CA CYS A 100 -12.00 20.44 -3.43
C CYS A 100 -12.83 21.60 -2.88
N GLY A 101 -13.09 21.58 -1.58
CA GLY A 101 -13.79 22.65 -0.87
C GLY A 101 -13.33 22.74 0.58
N ALA A 102 -14.11 23.41 1.41
CA ALA A 102 -13.79 23.57 2.84
C ALA A 102 -13.63 22.24 3.59
N ALA A 103 -14.31 21.18 3.14
CA ALA A 103 -14.24 19.84 3.71
C ALA A 103 -13.04 19.00 3.23
N GLY A 104 -12.20 19.53 2.33
CA GLY A 104 -11.11 18.80 1.69
C GLY A 104 -11.39 18.48 0.21
N CYS A 105 -10.63 17.54 -0.34
CA CYS A 105 -10.73 17.11 -1.74
C CYS A 105 -11.45 15.77 -1.83
N LEU A 106 -12.18 15.56 -2.92
CA LEU A 106 -12.87 14.30 -3.16
C LEU A 106 -11.88 13.17 -3.49
N TYR A 107 -12.00 12.06 -2.76
CA TYR A 107 -11.35 10.79 -3.04
C TYR A 107 -12.42 9.72 -3.23
N VAL A 108 -12.25 8.89 -4.26
CA VAL A 108 -13.14 7.76 -4.53
C VAL A 108 -12.36 6.47 -4.61
N VAL A 109 -12.94 5.38 -4.12
CA VAL A 109 -12.31 4.06 -4.11
C VAL A 109 -13.17 3.11 -4.92
N TYR A 110 -12.54 2.47 -5.91
CA TYR A 110 -13.14 1.40 -6.69
C TYR A 110 -12.53 0.06 -6.30
N ALA A 111 -13.37 -0.97 -6.16
CA ALA A 111 -12.93 -2.35 -6.07
C ALA A 111 -13.09 -3.03 -7.44
N GLN A 112 -12.11 -3.84 -7.82
CA GLN A 112 -12.24 -4.67 -9.02
C GLN A 112 -13.07 -5.92 -8.71
N GLN A 113 -14.02 -6.22 -9.59
CA GLN A 113 -14.88 -7.41 -9.55
C GLN A 113 -14.87 -8.06 -10.95
N GLY A 114 -13.98 -9.04 -11.14
CA GLY A 114 -13.69 -9.61 -12.45
C GLY A 114 -13.10 -8.56 -13.40
N GLU A 115 -13.77 -8.34 -14.53
CA GLU A 115 -13.41 -7.31 -15.53
C GLU A 115 -14.05 -5.95 -15.24
N SER A 116 -14.87 -5.85 -14.19
CA SER A 116 -15.61 -4.63 -13.85
C SER A 116 -15.03 -3.93 -12.62
N TYR A 117 -15.39 -2.64 -12.46
CA TYR A 117 -14.99 -1.81 -11.33
C TYR A 117 -16.23 -1.24 -10.65
N GLN A 118 -16.33 -1.45 -9.35
CA GLN A 118 -17.44 -1.01 -8.52
C GLN A 118 -17.00 0.10 -7.57
N LEU A 119 -17.75 1.21 -7.51
CA LEU A 119 -17.51 2.28 -6.54
C LEU A 119 -17.89 1.79 -5.14
N VAL A 120 -16.92 1.72 -4.23
CA VAL A 120 -17.11 1.18 -2.87
C VAL A 120 -16.98 2.23 -1.76
N LEU A 121 -16.32 3.37 -2.04
CA LEU A 121 -16.18 4.48 -1.08
C LEU A 121 -16.05 5.82 -1.82
N SER A 122 -16.60 6.88 -1.24
CA SER A 122 -16.47 8.26 -1.72
C SER A 122 -16.48 9.19 -0.52
N LEU A 123 -15.40 9.98 -0.33
CA LEU A 123 -15.20 10.83 0.85
C LEU A 123 -14.46 12.11 0.46
N TYR A 124 -14.76 13.20 1.16
CA TYR A 124 -13.93 14.41 1.14
C TYR A 124 -12.86 14.31 2.22
N LEU A 125 -11.58 14.41 1.84
CA LEU A 125 -10.43 14.25 2.72
C LEU A 125 -9.48 15.44 2.60
N ASN A 126 -8.92 15.86 3.73
CA ASN A 126 -7.85 16.85 3.75
C ASN A 126 -6.50 16.18 3.50
N ARG A 127 -5.83 16.56 2.40
CA ARG A 127 -4.50 16.09 1.99
C ARG A 127 -3.34 16.61 2.84
N ASN A 128 -3.57 17.63 3.67
CA ASN A 128 -2.53 18.29 4.45
C ASN A 128 -2.24 17.53 5.74
N LEU A 129 -1.49 16.43 5.61
CA LEU A 129 -0.97 15.66 6.73
C LEU A 129 0.52 15.93 6.96
N PRO A 130 1.04 15.71 8.18
CA PRO A 130 2.48 15.70 8.42
C PRO A 130 3.22 14.71 7.54
N LYS A 131 4.50 14.98 7.30
CA LYS A 131 5.35 14.10 6.49
C LYS A 131 5.39 12.68 7.09
N GLY A 132 5.31 11.68 6.21
CA GLY A 132 5.38 10.25 6.59
C GLY A 132 4.04 9.64 7.01
N ILE A 133 2.97 10.42 7.13
CA ILE A 133 1.65 9.93 7.53
C ILE A 133 0.79 9.73 6.28
N PRO A 134 0.41 8.48 5.94
CA PRO A 134 -0.41 8.21 4.77
C PRO A 134 -1.84 8.71 4.99
N LEU A 135 -2.40 9.35 3.95
CA LEU A 135 -3.81 9.77 3.93
C LEU A 135 -4.76 8.57 4.00
N ILE A 136 -4.44 7.52 3.24
CA ILE A 136 -5.19 6.28 3.16
C ILE A 136 -4.17 5.13 3.16
N ALA A 137 -4.38 4.14 4.02
CA ALA A 137 -3.56 2.93 4.10
C ALA A 137 -4.44 1.70 4.28
N LEU A 138 -3.91 0.53 3.93
CA LEU A 138 -4.52 -0.72 4.36
C LEU A 138 -4.28 -0.94 5.85
N LYS A 139 -5.28 -1.49 6.51
CA LYS A 139 -5.17 -2.07 7.83
C LYS A 139 -5.72 -3.47 7.77
N ASP A 140 -4.84 -4.44 8.00
CA ASP A 140 -5.24 -5.83 8.08
C ASP A 140 -6.10 -6.00 9.33
N VAL A 141 -7.25 -6.65 9.15
CA VAL A 141 -8.09 -7.10 10.24
C VAL A 141 -8.18 -8.60 10.09
N GLU A 142 -7.93 -9.34 11.17
CA GLU A 142 -7.91 -10.81 11.17
C GLU A 142 -9.28 -11.45 10.83
N GLN A 143 -10.31 -10.64 10.60
CA GLN A 143 -11.68 -11.05 10.28
C GLN A 143 -12.15 -10.39 8.96
N GLY A 144 -11.83 -11.00 7.82
CA GLY A 144 -12.41 -10.62 6.53
C GLY A 144 -11.59 -11.06 5.32
N SER A 145 -12.24 -11.23 4.16
CA SER A 145 -11.59 -11.56 2.88
C SER A 145 -10.98 -10.34 2.17
N LYS A 146 -11.26 -9.12 2.64
CA LYS A 146 -10.68 -7.86 2.13
C LYS A 146 -10.15 -6.98 3.26
N PRO A 147 -9.01 -6.30 3.07
CA PRO A 147 -8.43 -5.43 4.09
C PRO A 147 -9.29 -4.19 4.32
N CYS A 148 -9.27 -3.67 5.54
CA CYS A 148 -9.90 -2.40 5.89
C CYS A 148 -9.01 -1.22 5.45
N LEU A 149 -9.63 -0.05 5.30
CA LEU A 149 -8.94 1.20 5.01
C LEU A 149 -8.82 2.02 6.28
N ALA A 150 -7.59 2.37 6.66
CA ALA A 150 -7.31 3.38 7.66
C ALA A 150 -7.13 4.73 6.96
N ILE A 151 -7.96 5.71 7.32
CA ILE A 151 -7.91 7.06 6.76
C ILE A 151 -7.46 8.04 7.84
N SER A 152 -6.32 8.68 7.60
CA SER A 152 -5.75 9.65 8.53
C SER A 152 -6.27 11.05 8.20
N GLN A 153 -6.74 11.79 9.20
CA GLN A 153 -7.17 13.19 9.07
C GLN A 153 -6.60 14.00 10.23
N ARG A 154 -6.31 15.28 9.98
CA ARG A 154 -5.97 16.21 11.05
C ARG A 154 -7.26 16.70 11.70
N VAL A 155 -7.33 16.63 13.03
CA VAL A 155 -8.45 17.20 13.76
C VAL A 155 -8.33 18.72 13.72
N SER A 156 -9.42 19.40 13.37
CA SER A 156 -9.42 20.86 13.21
C SER A 156 -9.06 21.55 14.52
N ASN A 157 -8.17 22.53 14.45
CA ASN A 157 -7.71 23.34 15.58
C ASN A 157 -7.07 22.54 16.74
N SER A 158 -6.51 21.36 16.46
CA SER A 158 -5.75 20.60 17.46
C SER A 158 -4.44 20.06 16.89
N ASN A 159 -3.56 19.60 17.80
CA ASN A 159 -2.38 18.80 17.46
C ASN A 159 -2.70 17.30 17.52
N GLN A 160 -3.88 16.90 17.05
CA GLN A 160 -4.28 15.50 17.00
C GLN A 160 -4.53 15.04 15.57
N LEU A 161 -4.28 13.76 15.35
CA LEU A 161 -4.73 13.02 14.19
C LEU A 161 -5.87 12.10 14.59
N SER A 162 -6.87 12.01 13.73
CA SER A 162 -7.86 10.95 13.75
C SER A 162 -7.48 9.90 12.71
N SER A 163 -7.61 8.61 13.06
CA SER A 163 -7.56 7.49 12.13
C SER A 163 -8.95 6.86 12.07
N LEU A 164 -9.63 7.04 10.93
CA LEU A 164 -10.95 6.50 10.67
C LEU A 164 -10.80 5.12 10.00
N LEU A 165 -11.35 4.08 10.61
CA LEU A 165 -11.31 2.72 10.07
C LEU A 165 -12.59 2.44 9.27
N TYR A 166 -12.41 2.10 8.00
CA TYR A 166 -13.47 1.69 7.10
C TYR A 166 -13.29 0.24 6.70
N CYS A 167 -14.30 -0.59 6.88
CA CYS A 167 -14.27 -2.00 6.48
C CYS A 167 -15.41 -2.31 5.51
N GLU A 168 -15.25 -3.35 4.71
CA GLU A 168 -16.28 -3.81 3.78
C GLU A 168 -17.51 -4.30 4.56
N GLN A 169 -18.68 -3.76 4.23
CA GLN A 169 -19.97 -4.22 4.71
C GLN A 169 -20.94 -4.28 3.53
N GLY A 170 -21.16 -5.50 3.01
CA GLY A 170 -21.83 -5.71 1.73
C GLY A 170 -20.96 -5.23 0.56
N ASN A 171 -21.50 -4.36 -0.29
CA ASN A 171 -20.80 -3.87 -1.49
C ASN A 171 -20.11 -2.50 -1.30
N ARG A 172 -19.95 -2.04 -0.05
CA ARG A 172 -19.41 -0.71 0.27
C ARG A 172 -18.52 -0.76 1.51
N TYR A 173 -17.60 0.18 1.59
CA TYR A 173 -16.83 0.42 2.80
C TYR A 173 -17.61 1.36 3.74
N GLN A 174 -17.76 0.96 5.00
CA GLN A 174 -18.44 1.73 6.04
C GLN A 174 -17.49 2.00 7.21
N ARG A 175 -17.62 3.16 7.84
CA ARG A 175 -16.83 3.51 9.02
C ARG A 175 -17.23 2.62 10.18
N VAL A 176 -16.29 1.85 10.72
CA VAL A 176 -16.51 0.95 11.86
C VAL A 176 -15.85 1.43 13.14
N ASN A 177 -14.81 2.26 13.04
CA ASN A 177 -14.09 2.76 14.21
C ASN A 177 -13.40 4.10 13.92
N GLU A 178 -13.02 4.79 14.98
CA GLU A 178 -12.22 6.01 14.96
C GLU A 178 -11.30 6.02 16.18
N SER A 179 -10.02 6.37 15.97
CA SER A 179 -9.04 6.51 17.04
C SER A 179 -8.26 7.80 16.90
N PHE A 180 -7.77 8.34 18.02
CA PHE A 180 -7.04 9.61 18.04
C PHE A 180 -5.62 9.39 18.54
N SER A 181 -4.67 10.16 17.98
CA SER A 181 -3.29 10.23 18.47
C SER A 181 -2.83 11.68 18.49
N SER A 182 -1.94 12.01 19.43
CA SER A 182 -1.20 13.27 19.39
C SER A 182 -0.19 13.27 18.24
N LEU A 183 0.04 14.45 17.66
CA LEU A 183 1.11 14.73 16.70
C LEU A 183 2.46 14.97 17.37
#